data_AF-A0A971F217-F1
#
_entry.id   AF-A0A971F217-F1
#
_cell.length_a   1.000
_cell.length_b   1.000
_cell.length_c   1.000
_cell.angle_alpha   90.00
_cell.angle_beta   90.00
_cell.angle_gamma   90.00
#
_symmetry.space_group_name_H-M   'P 1'
#
loop_
_entity.id
_entity.type
_entity.pdbx_description
1 polymer ?
#
loop_
_entity_poly.entity_id
_entity_poly.type
_entity_poly.pdbx_seq_one_letter_code
_entity_poly.pdbx_strand_id
1 'polypeptide(L)'
;MKKFVVLCLIIVLSFSSSIISFAENPKEKVLIINSEIKDYDTLLKRAQKNIHDLDLSEFPLIGKYTYKLTKNGVDQEITTNITSQLLKRTIKDGKVAEIYAVTSLGSGTLYDEMWDGSISVKTYSTIYYSVDSSGPTGTALLTKVTGGWYIDDRTVSVSNRKVIYVTNGWGPTGYFLNQRVEKNASANTFTYYTGFNKWIFNDSGYPGNMLGCRTECTLKHGSASVWYLTFNNDLL
;
A
#
# COMPACT_ATOMS: atom_id res chain seq x y z
N MET A 1 67.68 -70.40 -38.79
CA MET A 1 67.05 -70.59 -37.46
C MET A 1 67.87 -69.88 -36.39
N LYS A 2 67.40 -68.74 -35.89
CA LYS A 2 67.73 -68.14 -34.57
C LYS A 2 66.91 -66.86 -34.39
N LYS A 3 66.38 -66.71 -33.17
CA LYS A 3 65.45 -65.70 -32.64
C LYS A 3 66.12 -64.32 -32.52
N PHE A 4 65.35 -63.23 -32.51
CA PHE A 4 65.52 -61.93 -31.78
C PHE A 4 64.48 -60.95 -32.36
N VAL A 5 63.33 -60.68 -31.73
CA VAL A 5 63.07 -59.76 -30.58
C VAL A 5 63.71 -58.38 -30.76
N VAL A 6 62.94 -57.40 -31.25
CA VAL A 6 62.97 -55.97 -30.87
C VAL A 6 61.56 -55.41 -31.14
N LEU A 7 60.64 -55.52 -30.18
CA LEU A 7 60.29 -54.46 -29.21
C LEU A 7 59.62 -53.25 -29.89
N CYS A 8 58.36 -53.44 -30.29
CA CYS A 8 57.42 -52.34 -30.52
C CYS A 8 57.25 -51.56 -29.20
N LEU A 9 57.83 -50.37 -29.16
CA LEU A 9 57.60 -49.35 -28.15
C LEU A 9 56.16 -48.81 -28.32
N ILE A 10 55.17 -49.63 -27.97
CA ILE A 10 53.79 -49.16 -27.79
C ILE A 10 53.80 -48.37 -26.49
N ILE A 11 53.85 -47.05 -26.67
CA ILE A 11 53.57 -46.04 -25.66
C ILE A 11 52.27 -46.45 -24.98
N VAL A 12 52.41 -46.93 -23.75
CA VAL A 12 51.34 -47.03 -22.76
C VAL A 12 50.90 -45.60 -22.50
N LEU A 13 50.00 -45.10 -23.35
CA LEU A 13 49.14 -43.97 -23.03
C LEU A 13 48.20 -44.46 -21.94
N SER A 14 48.67 -44.28 -20.71
CA SER A 14 47.86 -44.22 -19.51
C SER A 14 46.79 -43.15 -19.72
N PHE A 15 45.70 -43.52 -20.40
CA PHE A 15 44.40 -42.91 -20.19
C PHE A 15 43.96 -43.34 -18.78
N SER A 16 44.48 -42.64 -17.77
CA SER A 16 43.76 -42.47 -16.52
C SER A 16 42.46 -41.77 -16.91
N SER A 17 41.44 -42.58 -17.17
CA SER A 17 40.06 -42.15 -17.19
C SER A 17 39.74 -41.72 -15.76
N SER A 18 40.05 -40.47 -15.43
CA SER A 18 39.32 -39.74 -14.42
C SER A 18 37.87 -39.80 -14.87
N ILE A 19 37.10 -40.69 -14.25
CA ILE A 19 35.66 -40.62 -14.26
C ILE A 19 35.36 -39.23 -13.70
N ILE A 20 35.05 -38.29 -14.58
CA ILE A 20 34.39 -37.06 -14.19
C ILE A 20 33.04 -37.53 -13.69
N SER A 21 32.96 -37.78 -12.38
CA SER A 21 31.69 -37.88 -11.69
C SER A 21 31.08 -36.48 -11.81
N PHE A 22 30.22 -36.30 -12.81
CA PHE A 22 29.25 -35.22 -12.76
C PHE A 22 28.43 -35.50 -11.50
N ALA A 23 28.70 -34.76 -10.44
CA ALA A 23 27.80 -34.70 -9.30
C ALA A 23 26.42 -34.37 -9.88
N GLU A 24 25.50 -35.34 -9.81
CA GLU A 24 24.12 -35.12 -10.24
C GLU A 24 23.63 -33.94 -9.42
N ASN A 25 23.37 -32.81 -10.08
CA ASN A 25 22.92 -31.62 -9.37
C ASN A 25 21.69 -32.03 -8.57
N PRO A 26 21.74 -31.91 -7.24
CA PRO A 26 20.71 -32.43 -6.36
C PRO A 26 19.38 -31.83 -6.79
N LYS A 27 18.50 -32.69 -7.30
CA LYS A 27 17.22 -32.29 -7.89
C LYS A 27 16.39 -31.65 -6.79
N GLU A 28 16.06 -30.37 -6.98
CA GLU A 28 15.17 -29.64 -6.09
C GLU A 28 13.82 -30.37 -6.03
N LYS A 29 13.45 -30.86 -4.84
CA LYS A 29 12.15 -31.48 -4.60
C LYS A 29 11.20 -30.42 -4.08
N VAL A 30 10.17 -30.11 -4.87
CA VAL A 30 9.11 -29.20 -4.43
C VAL A 30 8.14 -29.95 -3.51
N LEU A 31 7.85 -29.39 -2.34
CA LEU A 31 6.91 -29.96 -1.37
C LEU A 31 5.57 -29.22 -1.36
N ILE A 32 5.61 -27.89 -1.45
CA ILE A 32 4.42 -27.02 -1.37
C ILE A 32 4.55 -25.92 -2.41
N ILE A 33 3.43 -25.62 -3.09
CA ILE A 33 3.22 -24.42 -3.90
C ILE A 33 1.82 -23.89 -3.54
N ASN A 34 1.73 -22.66 -3.06
CA ASN A 34 0.47 -21.96 -2.81
C ASN A 34 0.37 -20.73 -3.72
N SER A 35 -0.86 -20.36 -4.08
CA SER A 35 -1.12 -19.06 -4.71
C SER A 35 -1.06 -17.95 -3.67
N GLU A 36 -0.47 -16.82 -4.03
CA GLU A 36 -0.43 -15.63 -3.19
C GLU A 36 -1.83 -14.99 -3.08
N ILE A 37 -2.28 -14.73 -1.86
CA ILE A 37 -3.44 -13.88 -1.58
C ILE A 37 -3.03 -12.43 -1.81
N LYS A 38 -3.75 -11.72 -2.68
CA LYS A 38 -3.51 -10.30 -3.01
C LYS A 38 -4.63 -9.36 -2.58
N ASP A 39 -5.74 -9.91 -2.08
CA ASP A 39 -6.89 -9.14 -1.66
C ASP A 39 -6.60 -8.39 -0.34
N TYR A 40 -6.67 -7.07 -0.37
CA TYR A 40 -6.31 -6.21 0.78
C TYR A 40 -7.13 -6.53 2.02
N ASP A 41 -8.46 -6.67 1.90
CA ASP A 41 -9.34 -6.90 3.05
C ASP A 41 -9.04 -8.25 3.72
N THR A 42 -8.74 -9.27 2.92
CA THR A 42 -8.34 -10.59 3.39
C THR A 42 -6.99 -10.53 4.11
N LEU A 43 -6.01 -9.84 3.52
CA LEU A 43 -4.68 -9.68 4.13
C LEU A 43 -4.74 -8.85 5.41
N LEU A 44 -5.54 -7.78 5.44
CA LEU A 44 -5.74 -6.96 6.62
C LEU A 44 -6.39 -7.76 7.75
N LYS A 45 -7.40 -8.58 7.44
CA LYS A 45 -8.02 -9.48 8.43
C LYS A 45 -7.03 -10.50 8.99
N ARG A 46 -6.15 -11.07 8.15
CA ARG A 46 -5.07 -11.96 8.62
C ARG A 46 -4.13 -11.21 9.54
N ALA A 47 -3.69 -10.03 9.14
CA ALA A 47 -2.75 -9.21 9.90
C ALA A 47 -3.30 -8.77 11.26
N GLN A 48 -4.56 -8.33 11.31
CA GLN A 48 -5.25 -7.95 12.55
C GLN A 48 -5.44 -9.14 13.50
N LYS A 49 -5.61 -10.35 12.96
CA LYS A 49 -5.71 -11.59 13.74
C LYS A 49 -4.35 -12.22 14.06
N ASN A 50 -3.25 -11.56 13.71
CA ASN A 50 -1.88 -12.06 13.90
C ASN A 50 -1.65 -13.45 13.25
N ILE A 51 -2.26 -13.68 12.07
CA ILE A 51 -2.13 -14.92 11.30
C ILE A 51 -0.91 -14.79 10.38
N HIS A 52 0.09 -15.64 10.61
CA HIS A 52 1.37 -15.66 9.90
C HIS A 52 1.76 -17.10 9.56
N ASP A 53 2.25 -17.30 8.35
CA ASP A 53 2.83 -18.58 7.94
C ASP A 53 4.34 -18.65 8.27
N LEU A 54 4.99 -17.50 8.45
CA LEU A 54 6.36 -17.30 8.91
C LEU A 54 6.37 -16.94 10.41
N ASP A 55 7.28 -17.53 11.18
CA ASP A 55 7.55 -17.08 12.55
C ASP A 55 8.30 -15.73 12.52
N LEU A 56 7.57 -14.64 12.74
CA LEU A 56 8.15 -13.29 12.70
C LEU A 56 9.14 -13.01 13.84
N SER A 57 9.14 -13.81 14.91
CA SER A 57 10.08 -13.61 16.03
C SER A 57 11.54 -13.87 15.62
N GLU A 58 11.75 -14.70 14.61
CA GLU A 58 13.07 -14.99 14.04
C GLU A 58 13.56 -13.89 13.09
N PHE A 59 12.68 -12.95 12.70
CA PHE A 59 12.96 -11.89 11.74
C PHE A 59 12.60 -10.51 12.32
N PRO A 60 13.38 -9.97 13.26
CA PRO A 60 13.06 -8.72 13.97
C PRO A 60 12.97 -7.49 13.05
N LEU A 61 13.56 -7.57 11.85
CA LEU A 61 13.44 -6.53 10.83
C LEU A 61 12.06 -6.52 10.14
N ILE A 62 11.29 -7.61 10.25
CA ILE A 62 9.92 -7.75 9.74
C ILE A 62 8.97 -7.48 10.92
N GLY A 63 8.92 -6.21 11.33
CA GLY A 63 8.17 -5.76 12.51
C GLY A 63 7.19 -4.65 12.17
N LYS A 64 6.21 -4.41 13.07
CA LYS A 64 5.23 -3.32 12.90
C LYS A 64 5.97 -2.02 12.62
N TYR A 65 5.74 -1.44 11.44
CA TYR A 65 6.31 -0.15 11.11
C TYR A 65 5.34 0.95 11.53
N THR A 66 5.91 1.98 12.15
CA THR A 66 5.22 3.25 12.33
C THR A 66 5.67 4.16 11.19
N TYR A 67 4.76 4.46 10.27
CA TYR A 67 5.04 5.41 9.20
C TYR A 67 4.71 6.81 9.69
N LYS A 68 5.53 7.78 9.28
CA LYS A 68 5.28 9.20 9.47
C LYS A 68 4.81 9.77 8.15
N LEU A 69 3.56 10.19 8.09
CA LEU A 69 3.06 11.00 6.97
C LEU A 69 3.13 12.47 7.36
N THR A 70 3.97 13.23 6.67
CA THR A 70 4.16 14.64 6.98
C THR A 70 3.17 15.50 6.18
N LYS A 71 2.17 16.09 6.84
CA LYS A 71 1.30 17.14 6.26
C LYS A 71 1.69 18.48 6.87
N ASN A 72 2.01 19.47 6.03
CA ASN A 72 2.40 20.82 6.47
C ASN A 72 3.53 20.82 7.53
N GLY A 73 4.45 19.85 7.47
CA GLY A 73 5.54 19.71 8.46
C GLY A 73 5.17 18.95 9.75
N VAL A 74 3.94 18.42 9.87
CA VAL A 74 3.50 17.61 11.02
C VAL A 74 3.47 16.14 10.64
N ASP A 75 4.23 15.32 11.36
CA ASP A 75 4.27 13.87 11.18
C ASP A 75 3.01 13.22 11.80
N GLN A 76 2.31 12.44 10.99
CA GLN A 76 1.20 11.61 11.42
C GLN A 76 1.67 10.16 11.51
N GLU A 77 1.62 9.59 12.71
CA GLU A 77 2.02 8.21 12.96
C GLU A 77 0.92 7.22 12.54
N ILE A 78 1.28 6.23 11.73
CA ILE A 78 0.40 5.13 11.34
C ILE A 78 0.99 3.82 11.83
N THR A 79 0.26 3.12 12.70
CA THR A 79 0.60 1.76 13.09
C THR A 79 0.14 0.76 12.02
N THR A 80 1.06 -0.08 11.54
CA THR A 80 0.76 -1.18 10.63
C THR A 80 0.66 -2.53 11.37
N ASN A 81 -0.07 -3.47 10.76
CA ASN A 81 -0.10 -4.87 11.11
C ASN A 81 0.54 -5.68 9.96
N ILE A 82 1.16 -6.80 10.29
CA ILE A 82 1.85 -7.65 9.32
C ILE A 82 1.08 -8.96 9.15
N THR A 83 1.17 -9.57 7.97
CA THR A 83 0.86 -10.99 7.74
C THR A 83 1.90 -11.59 6.81
N SER A 84 2.12 -12.90 6.89
CA SER A 84 2.98 -13.66 5.98
C SER A 84 2.25 -14.85 5.39
N GLN A 85 2.66 -15.24 4.18
CA GLN A 85 2.08 -16.32 3.39
C GLN A 85 3.19 -17.22 2.84
N LEU A 86 3.15 -18.52 3.13
CA LEU A 86 4.09 -19.48 2.55
C LEU A 86 3.70 -19.75 1.10
N LEU A 87 4.55 -19.35 0.15
CA LEU A 87 4.31 -19.53 -1.28
C LEU A 87 4.92 -20.82 -1.81
N LYS A 88 6.14 -21.15 -1.38
CA LYS A 88 6.87 -22.32 -1.87
C LYS A 88 7.73 -22.92 -0.78
N ARG A 89 7.73 -24.25 -0.66
CA ARG A 89 8.67 -25.01 0.17
C ARG A 89 9.35 -26.06 -0.68
N THR A 90 10.68 -26.08 -0.67
CA THR A 90 11.49 -27.07 -1.39
C THR A 90 12.54 -27.70 -0.49
N ILE A 91 13.00 -28.89 -0.90
CA ILE A 91 14.18 -29.54 -0.32
C ILE A 91 15.25 -29.61 -1.39
N LYS A 92 16.43 -29.12 -1.07
CA LYS A 92 17.65 -29.28 -1.85
C LYS A 92 18.79 -29.63 -0.90
N ASP A 93 19.48 -30.74 -1.15
CA ASP A 93 20.59 -31.22 -0.30
C ASP A 93 20.22 -31.46 1.17
N GLY A 94 19.00 -31.96 1.42
CA GLY A 94 18.49 -32.15 2.78
C GLY A 94 18.18 -30.85 3.53
N LYS A 95 18.38 -29.68 2.90
CA LYS A 95 18.00 -28.38 3.44
C LYS A 95 16.63 -27.98 2.92
N VAL A 96 15.83 -27.43 3.82
CA VAL A 96 14.54 -26.83 3.47
C VAL A 96 14.77 -25.39 3.04
N ALA A 97 14.20 -25.00 1.91
CA ALA A 97 14.13 -23.62 1.45
C ALA A 97 12.66 -23.20 1.33
N GLU A 98 12.34 -22.02 1.82
CA GLU A 98 10.98 -21.49 1.86
C GLU A 98 10.93 -20.10 1.26
N ILE A 99 9.85 -19.81 0.55
CA ILE A 99 9.56 -18.52 -0.04
C ILE A 99 8.27 -18.02 0.57
N TYR A 100 8.32 -16.81 1.13
CA TYR A 100 7.19 -16.16 1.75
C TYR A 100 6.85 -14.86 1.03
N ALA A 101 5.55 -14.54 0.94
CA ALA A 101 5.10 -13.17 0.77
C ALA A 101 4.84 -12.57 2.14
N VAL A 102 5.38 -11.38 2.39
CA VAL A 102 5.19 -10.64 3.64
C VAL A 102 4.51 -9.32 3.30
N THR A 103 3.42 -9.01 4.00
CA THR A 103 2.60 -7.85 3.73
C THR A 103 2.43 -7.02 4.99
N SER A 104 2.65 -5.71 4.89
CA SER A 104 2.46 -4.74 5.98
C SER A 104 1.35 -3.76 5.61
N LEU A 105 0.30 -3.71 6.44
CA LEU A 105 -0.95 -3.01 6.15
C LEU A 105 -1.34 -2.11 7.31
N GLY A 106 -1.81 -0.91 7.01
CA GLY A 106 -2.28 0.04 8.02
C GLY A 106 -3.49 0.81 7.57
N SER A 107 -4.07 1.55 8.50
CA SER A 107 -5.12 2.52 8.24
C SER A 107 -4.86 3.77 9.05
N GLY A 108 -5.12 4.95 8.47
CA GLY A 108 -4.96 6.24 9.12
C GLY A 108 -6.16 7.13 8.89
N THR A 109 -6.20 8.23 9.64
CA THR A 109 -7.23 9.26 9.51
C THR A 109 -6.61 10.62 9.58
N LEU A 110 -7.08 11.59 8.79
CA LEU A 110 -6.60 12.96 8.84
C LEU A 110 -7.78 13.92 9.01
N TYR A 111 -7.78 14.65 10.13
CA TYR A 111 -8.76 15.69 10.45
C TYR A 111 -8.21 17.07 10.09
N ASP A 112 -9.06 17.93 9.57
CA ASP A 112 -8.74 19.35 9.35
C ASP A 112 -10.02 20.20 9.35
N GLU A 113 -9.88 21.50 9.61
CA GLU A 113 -11.00 22.45 9.67
C GLU A 113 -10.59 23.88 9.25
N MET A 114 -11.57 24.66 8.79
CA MET A 114 -11.37 26.06 8.40
C MET A 114 -12.62 26.89 8.68
N TRP A 115 -12.44 28.09 9.22
CA TRP A 115 -13.48 29.11 9.28
C TRP A 115 -13.61 29.85 7.95
N ASP A 116 -14.82 30.28 7.61
CA ASP A 116 -14.98 31.28 6.56
C ASP A 116 -14.44 32.65 7.00
N GLY A 117 -14.23 33.56 6.03
CA GLY A 117 -13.63 34.87 6.32
C GLY A 117 -14.43 35.75 7.29
N SER A 118 -15.73 35.50 7.46
CA SER A 118 -16.58 36.20 8.43
C SER A 118 -16.65 35.51 9.80
N ILE A 119 -16.05 34.33 9.96
CA ILE A 119 -16.09 33.51 11.18
C ILE A 119 -17.53 33.15 11.57
N SER A 120 -18.42 33.00 10.58
CA SER A 120 -19.82 32.60 10.77
C SER A 120 -20.04 31.11 10.58
N VAL A 121 -19.24 30.47 9.73
CA VAL A 121 -19.36 29.04 9.39
C VAL A 121 -17.98 28.40 9.40
N LYS A 122 -17.86 27.28 10.12
CA LYS A 122 -16.68 26.41 10.11
C LYS A 122 -16.94 25.17 9.28
N THR A 123 -16.11 24.92 8.28
CA THR A 123 -16.09 23.64 7.56
C THR A 123 -15.04 22.72 8.19
N TYR A 124 -15.34 21.44 8.26
CA TYR A 124 -14.43 20.44 8.83
C TYR A 124 -14.56 19.13 8.06
N SER A 125 -13.48 18.35 8.04
CA SER A 125 -13.54 16.99 7.49
C SER A 125 -12.54 16.06 8.16
N THR A 126 -12.85 14.77 8.10
CA THR A 126 -11.93 13.67 8.39
C THR A 126 -11.88 12.78 7.15
N ILE A 127 -10.69 12.56 6.62
CA ILE A 127 -10.45 11.52 5.63
C ILE A 127 -9.92 10.27 6.31
N TYR A 128 -10.31 9.11 5.81
CA TYR A 128 -9.86 7.81 6.28
C TYR A 128 -9.21 7.11 5.09
N TYR A 129 -8.03 6.55 5.31
CA TYR A 129 -7.25 5.94 4.26
C TYR A 129 -6.61 4.65 4.75
N SER A 130 -6.35 3.77 3.80
CA SER A 130 -5.58 2.56 4.01
C SER A 130 -4.20 2.71 3.38
N VAL A 131 -3.20 2.05 3.96
CA VAL A 131 -1.84 1.98 3.45
C VAL A 131 -1.40 0.52 3.30
N ASP A 132 -0.68 0.25 2.21
CA ASP A 132 0.06 -1.00 1.98
C ASP A 132 1.53 -0.63 1.74
N SER A 133 2.39 -1.08 2.65
CA SER A 133 3.81 -0.74 2.66
C SER A 133 4.71 -1.89 2.21
N SER A 134 4.17 -2.86 1.49
CA SER A 134 4.90 -4.03 1.00
C SER A 134 5.92 -3.71 -0.10
N GLY A 135 5.89 -2.48 -0.66
CA GLY A 135 6.82 -1.99 -1.67
C GLY A 135 7.65 -0.78 -1.20
N PRO A 136 8.72 -0.40 -1.94
CA PRO A 136 9.70 0.61 -1.51
C PRO A 136 9.10 2.01 -1.25
N THR A 137 8.05 2.37 -1.98
CA THR A 137 7.37 3.67 -1.87
C THR A 137 6.06 3.56 -1.07
N GLY A 138 5.60 2.35 -0.76
CA GLY A 138 4.25 2.10 -0.24
C GLY A 138 3.13 2.62 -1.16
N THR A 139 1.90 2.28 -0.82
CA THR A 139 0.71 2.77 -1.51
C THR A 139 -0.38 3.16 -0.54
N ALA A 140 -1.28 4.04 -0.98
CA ALA A 140 -2.39 4.54 -0.20
C ALA A 140 -3.70 4.55 -1.01
N LEU A 141 -4.82 4.46 -0.29
CA LEU A 141 -6.17 4.46 -0.84
C LEU A 141 -7.14 5.17 0.11
N LEU A 142 -7.90 6.15 -0.40
CA LEU A 142 -8.96 6.80 0.38
C LEU A 142 -10.15 5.85 0.52
N THR A 143 -10.58 5.55 1.74
CA THR A 143 -11.64 4.57 2.03
C THR A 143 -12.95 5.21 2.50
N LYS A 144 -12.87 6.34 3.21
CA LYS A 144 -14.04 7.05 3.74
C LYS A 144 -13.74 8.53 3.91
N VAL A 145 -14.75 9.36 3.76
CA VAL A 145 -14.72 10.79 4.11
C VAL A 145 -15.92 11.13 4.99
N THR A 146 -15.67 11.92 6.03
CA THR A 146 -16.72 12.51 6.89
C THR A 146 -16.46 13.99 7.07
N GLY A 147 -17.48 14.75 7.41
CA GLY A 147 -17.30 16.18 7.65
C GLY A 147 -18.61 16.93 7.69
N GLY A 148 -18.51 18.25 7.59
CA GLY A 148 -19.67 19.11 7.58
C GLY A 148 -19.36 20.60 7.64
N TRP A 149 -20.43 21.36 7.81
CA TRP A 149 -20.44 22.80 7.97
C TRP A 149 -21.16 23.13 9.28
N TYR A 150 -20.39 23.55 10.28
CA TYR A 150 -20.88 24.06 11.55
C TYR A 150 -21.22 25.55 11.39
N ILE A 151 -22.46 25.93 11.70
CA ILE A 151 -22.95 27.30 11.60
C ILE A 151 -22.92 27.91 13.00
N ASP A 152 -22.06 28.89 13.22
CA ASP A 152 -21.95 29.62 14.48
C ASP A 152 -22.92 30.81 14.50
N ASP A 153 -22.87 31.64 13.46
CA ASP A 153 -23.83 32.73 13.27
C ASP A 153 -25.11 32.22 12.60
N ARG A 154 -26.18 32.15 13.40
CA ARG A 154 -27.49 31.66 12.97
C ARG A 154 -28.21 32.57 11.96
N THR A 155 -27.70 33.77 11.72
CA THR A 155 -28.21 34.65 10.65
C THR A 155 -27.66 34.29 9.27
N VAL A 156 -26.60 33.44 9.23
CA VAL A 156 -26.00 32.90 8.01
C VAL A 156 -26.60 31.54 7.68
N SER A 157 -26.91 31.34 6.40
CA SER A 157 -27.42 30.08 5.87
C SER A 157 -26.40 29.43 4.93
N VAL A 158 -26.33 28.10 4.99
CA VAL A 158 -25.48 27.27 4.12
C VAL A 158 -26.34 26.58 3.08
N SER A 159 -25.92 26.60 1.81
CA SER A 159 -26.59 25.95 0.68
C SER A 159 -25.58 25.46 -0.36
N ASN A 160 -26.04 24.78 -1.42
CA ASN A 160 -25.20 24.28 -2.52
C ASN A 160 -23.97 23.49 -2.05
N ARG A 161 -24.17 22.65 -1.04
CA ARG A 161 -23.12 21.85 -0.41
C ARG A 161 -22.64 20.79 -1.37
N LYS A 162 -21.36 20.84 -1.71
CA LYS A 162 -20.68 19.90 -2.58
C LYS A 162 -19.50 19.28 -1.85
N VAL A 163 -19.35 17.98 -2.01
CA VAL A 163 -18.22 17.19 -1.50
C VAL A 163 -17.60 16.47 -2.69
N ILE A 164 -16.31 16.70 -2.90
CA ILE A 164 -15.50 16.05 -3.92
C ILE A 164 -14.45 15.25 -3.18
N TYR A 165 -14.33 13.96 -3.44
CA TYR A 165 -13.29 13.13 -2.84
C TYR A 165 -12.56 12.34 -3.91
N VAL A 166 -11.27 12.10 -3.66
CA VAL A 166 -10.36 11.65 -4.71
C VAL A 166 -9.26 10.72 -4.20
N THR A 167 -8.87 9.81 -5.08
CA THR A 167 -7.59 9.13 -5.06
C THR A 167 -7.08 9.12 -6.49
N ASN A 168 -6.13 9.99 -6.81
CA ASN A 168 -5.48 10.05 -8.11
C ASN A 168 -3.98 10.14 -7.96
N GLY A 169 -3.24 9.54 -8.88
CA GLY A 169 -1.79 9.47 -8.77
C GLY A 169 -1.21 8.29 -9.51
N TRP A 170 0.12 8.16 -9.46
CA TRP A 170 0.82 7.03 -10.05
C TRP A 170 0.62 5.77 -9.21
N GLY A 171 0.22 4.68 -9.85
CA GLY A 171 0.07 3.38 -9.19
C GLY A 171 1.27 2.44 -9.38
N PRO A 172 1.31 1.31 -8.65
CA PRO A 172 2.37 0.30 -8.75
C PRO A 172 2.60 -0.28 -10.14
N THR A 173 1.59 -0.22 -11.01
CA THR A 173 1.65 -0.69 -12.39
C THR A 173 2.34 0.30 -13.33
N GLY A 174 2.76 1.47 -12.83
CA GLY A 174 3.37 2.53 -13.63
C GLY A 174 2.36 3.36 -14.42
N TYR A 175 1.06 3.20 -14.19
CA TYR A 175 0.01 4.03 -14.80
C TYR A 175 -0.51 5.08 -13.85
N PHE A 176 -0.93 6.22 -14.40
CA PHE A 176 -1.69 7.21 -13.65
C PHE A 176 -3.13 6.73 -13.45
N LEU A 177 -3.55 6.63 -12.20
CA LEU A 177 -4.87 6.15 -11.78
C LEU A 177 -5.68 7.37 -11.32
N ASN A 178 -6.96 7.40 -11.68
CA ASN A 178 -7.88 8.46 -11.27
C ASN A 178 -9.18 7.84 -10.75
N GLN A 179 -9.55 8.23 -9.53
CA GLN A 179 -10.83 7.93 -8.91
C GLN A 179 -11.33 9.22 -8.25
N ARG A 180 -12.32 9.87 -8.86
CA ARG A 180 -12.93 11.10 -8.38
C ARG A 180 -14.43 10.92 -8.31
N VAL A 181 -15.04 11.33 -7.20
CA VAL A 181 -16.50 11.37 -7.07
C VAL A 181 -16.92 12.72 -6.51
N GLU A 182 -18.04 13.21 -7.01
CA GLU A 182 -18.69 14.44 -6.58
C GLU A 182 -20.08 14.11 -6.04
N LYS A 183 -20.41 14.68 -4.88
CA LYS A 183 -21.70 14.49 -4.19
C LYS A 183 -22.24 15.83 -3.74
N ASN A 184 -23.54 16.04 -3.92
CA ASN A 184 -24.26 17.14 -3.28
C ASN A 184 -24.80 16.66 -1.94
N ALA A 185 -24.38 17.30 -0.84
CA ALA A 185 -24.84 16.95 0.49
C ALA A 185 -26.18 17.65 0.79
N SER A 186 -27.19 16.87 1.18
CA SER A 186 -28.51 17.40 1.56
C SER A 186 -28.54 18.01 2.97
N ALA A 187 -27.58 17.64 3.81
CA ALA A 187 -27.46 18.08 5.20
C ALA A 187 -26.14 18.82 5.46
N ASN A 188 -26.03 19.46 6.63
CA ASN A 188 -24.80 20.10 7.10
C ASN A 188 -23.68 19.12 7.45
N THR A 189 -23.96 17.82 7.46
CA THR A 189 -22.98 16.77 7.75
C THR A 189 -23.00 15.73 6.64
N PHE A 190 -21.86 15.08 6.41
CA PHE A 190 -21.76 14.00 5.43
C PHE A 190 -20.89 12.85 5.93
N THR A 191 -21.17 11.67 5.40
CA THR A 191 -20.35 10.46 5.54
C THR A 191 -20.47 9.65 4.26
N TYR A 192 -19.35 9.46 3.57
CA TYR A 192 -19.29 8.69 2.33
C TYR A 192 -18.18 7.65 2.41
N TYR A 193 -18.53 6.39 2.17
CA TYR A 193 -17.58 5.34 1.85
C TYR A 193 -17.24 5.45 0.37
N THR A 194 -15.95 5.47 0.03
CA THR A 194 -15.52 5.83 -1.33
C THR A 194 -15.81 4.73 -2.34
N GLY A 195 -15.70 3.46 -1.92
CA GLY A 195 -15.74 2.30 -2.82
C GLY A 195 -14.55 2.25 -3.79
N PHE A 196 -13.50 3.04 -3.54
CA PHE A 196 -12.30 3.09 -4.36
C PHE A 196 -11.48 1.81 -4.22
N ASN A 197 -10.76 1.42 -5.27
CA ASN A 197 -9.97 0.19 -5.32
C ASN A 197 -8.62 0.32 -6.05
N LYS A 198 -8.31 1.49 -6.60
CA LYS A 198 -7.04 1.80 -7.27
C LYS A 198 -6.10 2.51 -6.30
N TRP A 199 -5.06 1.79 -5.90
CA TRP A 199 -4.02 2.25 -4.99
C TRP A 199 -2.99 3.11 -5.72
N ILE A 200 -2.60 4.23 -5.12
CA ILE A 200 -1.55 5.13 -5.64
C ILE A 200 -0.34 5.09 -4.72
N PHE A 201 0.84 5.44 -5.22
CA PHE A 201 2.04 5.55 -4.40
C PHE A 201 1.83 6.55 -3.26
N ASN A 202 2.31 6.17 -2.07
CA ASN A 202 2.20 7.00 -0.88
C ASN A 202 3.39 7.98 -0.78
N ASP A 203 3.54 8.82 -1.80
CA ASP A 203 4.65 9.74 -1.93
C ASP A 203 4.17 11.05 -2.56
N SER A 204 4.34 12.15 -1.82
CA SER A 204 3.97 13.51 -2.22
C SER A 204 4.92 14.11 -3.27
N GLY A 205 6.06 13.46 -3.54
CA GLY A 205 7.02 13.85 -4.57
C GLY A 205 6.58 13.49 -5.99
N TYR A 206 5.57 12.63 -6.15
CA TYR A 206 5.05 12.28 -7.47
C TYR A 206 4.04 13.33 -7.96
N PRO A 207 4.27 13.94 -9.13
CA PRO A 207 3.38 14.98 -9.64
C PRO A 207 1.98 14.41 -9.92
N GLY A 208 0.97 15.10 -9.38
CA GLY A 208 -0.43 14.73 -9.54
C GLY A 208 -0.89 13.60 -8.62
N ASN A 209 -0.10 13.18 -7.64
CA ASN A 209 -0.64 12.41 -6.52
C ASN A 209 -1.54 13.31 -5.68
N MET A 210 -2.76 12.85 -5.39
CA MET A 210 -3.73 13.53 -4.55
C MET A 210 -4.65 12.49 -3.90
N LEU A 211 -4.76 12.56 -2.59
CA LEU A 211 -5.62 11.70 -1.78
C LEU A 211 -6.32 12.58 -0.74
N GLY A 212 -7.63 12.76 -0.87
CA GLY A 212 -8.32 13.63 0.06
C GLY A 212 -9.74 14.01 -0.31
N CYS A 213 -10.17 15.11 0.29
CA CYS A 213 -11.53 15.62 0.22
C CYS A 213 -11.54 17.14 0.10
N ARG A 214 -12.29 17.64 -0.88
CA ARG A 214 -12.64 19.04 -1.05
C ARG A 214 -14.12 19.26 -0.78
N THR A 215 -14.44 20.31 -0.06
CA THR A 215 -15.84 20.74 0.19
C THR A 215 -16.07 22.15 -0.32
N GLU A 216 -17.24 22.39 -0.88
CA GLU A 216 -17.68 23.70 -1.34
C GLU A 216 -19.10 23.98 -0.83
N CYS A 217 -19.40 25.21 -0.47
CA CYS A 217 -20.76 25.64 -0.21
C CYS A 217 -20.97 27.13 -0.49
N THR A 218 -22.23 27.52 -0.61
CA THR A 218 -22.66 28.91 -0.67
C THR A 218 -23.15 29.35 0.70
N LEU A 219 -22.61 30.47 1.19
CA LEU A 219 -23.00 31.13 2.43
C LEU A 219 -23.82 32.38 2.10
N LYS A 220 -24.88 32.61 2.86
CA LYS A 220 -25.78 33.75 2.65
C LYS A 220 -26.22 34.38 3.98
N HIS A 221 -26.02 35.68 4.11
CA HIS A 221 -26.52 36.52 5.20
C HIS A 221 -27.58 37.48 4.66
N GLY A 222 -28.82 37.37 5.15
CA GLY A 222 -29.93 38.18 4.65
C GLY A 222 -30.22 37.95 3.17
N SER A 223 -30.71 38.97 2.45
CA SER A 223 -31.11 38.86 1.04
C SER A 223 -30.00 39.21 0.03
N ALA A 224 -28.95 39.94 0.45
CA ALA A 224 -27.99 40.54 -0.46
C ALA A 224 -26.54 40.02 -0.33
N SER A 225 -26.13 39.51 0.84
CA SER A 225 -24.75 39.08 1.07
C SER A 225 -24.60 37.60 0.81
N VAL A 226 -23.86 37.24 -0.24
CA VAL A 226 -23.58 35.85 -0.63
C VAL A 226 -22.08 35.68 -0.89
N TRP A 227 -21.47 34.65 -0.32
CA TRP A 227 -20.08 34.28 -0.56
C TRP A 227 -19.90 32.76 -0.61
N TYR A 228 -18.71 32.31 -0.98
CA TYR A 228 -18.40 30.91 -1.18
C TYR A 228 -17.32 30.47 -0.20
N LEU A 229 -17.52 29.30 0.41
CA LEU A 229 -16.52 28.65 1.24
C LEU A 229 -16.03 27.40 0.51
N THR A 230 -14.71 27.33 0.29
CA THR A 230 -14.02 26.15 -0.27
C THR A 230 -12.94 25.71 0.71
N PHE A 231 -12.82 24.40 0.90
CA PHE A 231 -11.87 23.80 1.83
C PHE A 231 -11.34 22.48 1.27
N ASN A 232 -10.05 22.24 1.45
CA ASN A 232 -9.38 21.01 1.04
C ASN A 232 -8.76 20.35 2.28
N ASN A 233 -8.94 19.05 2.41
CA ASN A 233 -8.27 18.20 3.36
C ASN A 233 -7.65 17.02 2.62
N ASP A 234 -6.40 17.22 2.22
CA ASP A 234 -5.64 16.28 1.41
C ASP A 234 -4.40 15.80 2.19
N LEU A 235 -4.05 14.54 1.94
CA LEU A 235 -2.90 13.84 2.53
C LEU A 235 -1.66 13.92 1.63
N LEU A 236 -1.87 13.91 0.31
CA LEU A 236 -0.86 13.91 -0.75
C LEU A 236 -1.14 15.03 -1.74
#